data_AF-A0A929FDQ4-F1
#
_entry.id   AF-A0A929FDQ4-F1
#
_cell.length_a   1.000
_cell.length_b   1.000
_cell.length_c   1.000
_cell.angle_alpha   90.00
_cell.angle_beta   90.00
_cell.angle_gamma   90.00
#
_symmetry.space_group_name_H-M   'P 1'
#
loop_
_entity.id
_entity.type
_entity.pdbx_description
1 polymer ?
#
loop_
_entity_poly.entity_id
_entity_poly.type
_entity_poly.pdbx_seq_one_letter_code
_entity_poly.pdbx_strand_id
1 'polypeptide(L)' 'MSPSTLKTVLESSPSDKSVSEAHIATAILHVIESARSQGQTLEDVITELMADDALLDPKSRHLLRDIMTQAWNTL' A
#
# COMPACT_ATOMS: atom_id res chain seq x y z
N MET A 1 -0.43 17.40 40.68
CA MET A 1 -0.24 17.12 39.24
C MET A 1 -0.54 18.41 38.49
N SER A 2 0.44 18.97 37.79
CA SER A 2 0.33 20.31 37.17
C SER A 2 -0.25 20.23 35.76
N PRO A 3 -1.03 21.23 35.30
CA PRO A 3 -1.71 21.21 33.99
C PRO A 3 -0.73 21.13 32.79
N SER A 4 0.55 21.42 32.98
CA SER A 4 1.58 21.34 31.96
C SER A 4 1.94 19.91 31.54
N THR A 5 1.70 18.92 32.41
CA THR A 5 2.00 17.50 32.13
C THR A 5 0.97 16.86 31.19
N LEU A 6 -0.27 17.36 31.19
CA LEU A 6 -1.32 16.87 30.28
C LEU A 6 -1.13 17.40 28.86
N LYS A 7 -0.60 18.63 28.72
CA LYS A 7 -0.35 19.25 27.41
C LYS A 7 0.76 18.54 26.63
N THR A 8 1.80 18.05 27.33
CA THR A 8 2.93 17.33 26.73
C THR A 8 2.57 15.91 26.26
N VAL A 9 1.55 15.27 26.85
CA VAL A 9 1.09 13.94 26.44
C VAL A 9 0.08 14.01 25.28
N LEU A 10 -0.67 15.12 25.18
CA LEU A 10 -1.59 15.36 24.05
C LEU A 10 -0.86 15.91 22.81
N GLU A 11 0.29 16.56 22.97
CA GLU A 11 1.15 17.05 21.88
C GLU A 11 2.09 15.96 21.32
N SER A 12 2.14 14.76 21.91
CA SER A 12 3.04 13.66 21.51
C SER A 12 2.38 12.54 20.71
N SER A 13 1.15 12.69 20.22
CA SER A 13 0.66 11.85 19.12
C SER A 13 1.15 12.45 17.81
N PRO A 14 2.17 11.87 17.14
CA PRO A 14 2.34 12.18 15.75
C PRO A 14 1.07 11.66 15.09
N SER A 15 0.28 12.58 14.53
CA SER A 15 -0.64 12.22 13.46
C SER A 15 0.25 11.84 12.26
N ASP A 16 0.94 10.70 12.35
CA ASP A 16 1.69 10.12 11.24
C ASP A 16 0.66 9.56 10.27
N LYS A 17 0.02 10.47 9.54
CA LYS A 17 -0.71 10.19 8.30
C LYS A 17 0.27 10.11 7.12
N SER A 18 1.55 9.86 7.37
CA SER A 18 2.56 9.66 6.35
C SER A 18 2.50 8.20 5.90
N VAL A 19 2.14 8.01 4.64
CA VAL A 19 2.29 6.70 4.00
C VAL A 19 3.78 6.44 3.83
N SER A 20 4.30 5.42 4.50
CA SER A 20 5.71 4.99 4.39
C SER A 20 5.87 3.94 3.30
N GLU A 21 7.09 3.76 2.80
CA GLU A 21 7.39 2.69 1.83
C GLU A 21 7.05 1.30 2.39
N ALA A 22 7.27 1.08 3.68
CA ALA A 22 6.89 -0.16 4.36
C ALA A 22 5.37 -0.37 4.35
N HIS A 23 4.57 0.68 4.57
CA HIS A 23 3.11 0.58 4.48
C HIS A 23 2.66 0.20 3.06
N ILE A 24 3.29 0.76 2.04
CA ILE A 24 3.01 0.44 0.63
C ILE A 24 3.38 -1.02 0.34
N ALA A 25 4.57 -1.46 0.76
CA ALA A 25 5.04 -2.82 0.56
C ALA A 25 4.13 -3.86 1.22
N THR A 26 3.70 -3.62 2.47
CA THR A 26 2.75 -4.50 3.17
C THR A 26 1.40 -4.55 2.47
N ALA A 27 0.90 -3.42 1.97
CA ALA A 27 -0.36 -3.39 1.22
C ALA A 27 -0.29 -4.23 -0.07
N ILE A 28 0.81 -4.09 -0.83
CA ILE A 28 1.05 -4.89 -2.05
C ILE A 28 1.13 -6.39 -1.69
N LEU A 29 1.84 -6.74 -0.61
CA LEU A 29 1.96 -8.12 -0.15
C LEU A 29 0.59 -8.74 0.13
N HIS A 30 -0.24 -8.04 0.90
CA HIS A 30 -1.59 -8.50 1.22
C HIS A 30 -2.49 -8.64 0.00
N VAL A 31 -2.38 -7.74 -0.99
CA VAL A 31 -3.13 -7.86 -2.25
C VAL A 31 -2.74 -9.16 -2.99
N ILE A 32 -1.45 -9.44 -3.08
CA ILE A 32 -0.93 -10.65 -3.75
C ILE A 32 -1.42 -11.92 -3.03
N GLU A 33 -1.24 -11.99 -1.71
CA GLU A 33 -1.66 -13.14 -0.90
C GLU A 33 -3.16 -13.37 -0.97
N SER A 34 -3.95 -12.30 -0.86
CA SER A 34 -5.40 -12.34 -0.97
C SER A 34 -5.84 -12.83 -2.35
N ALA A 35 -5.29 -12.28 -3.43
CA ALA A 35 -5.61 -12.68 -4.80
C ALA A 35 -5.29 -14.16 -5.06
N ARG A 36 -4.13 -14.63 -4.61
CA ARG A 36 -3.75 -16.05 -4.71
C ARG A 36 -4.70 -16.95 -3.94
N SER A 37 -5.10 -16.55 -2.73
CA SER A 37 -6.05 -17.32 -1.93
C SER A 37 -7.42 -17.47 -2.62
N GLN A 38 -7.76 -16.52 -3.49
CA GLN A 38 -8.99 -16.51 -4.29
C GLN A 38 -8.83 -17.22 -5.65
N GLY A 39 -7.64 -17.73 -5.97
CA GLY A 39 -7.36 -18.41 -7.24
C GLY A 39 -7.18 -17.47 -8.43
N GLN A 40 -7.01 -16.16 -8.19
CA GLN A 40 -6.75 -15.19 -9.25
C GLN A 40 -5.32 -15.35 -9.81
N THR A 41 -5.17 -15.04 -11.09
CA THR A 41 -3.85 -14.95 -11.74
C THR A 41 -3.27 -13.54 -11.59
N LEU A 42 -1.96 -13.41 -11.80
CA LEU A 42 -1.30 -12.10 -11.85
C LEU A 42 -1.96 -11.16 -12.89
N GLU A 43 -2.35 -11.71 -14.03
CA GLU A 43 -2.97 -10.95 -15.12
C GLU A 43 -4.35 -10.41 -14.71
N ASP A 44 -5.13 -11.19 -13.94
CA ASP A 44 -6.43 -10.76 -13.40
C ASP A 44 -6.25 -9.56 -12.45
N VAL A 45 -5.28 -9.66 -11.54
CA VAL A 45 -4.96 -8.60 -10.56
C VAL A 45 -4.47 -7.33 -11.24
N ILE A 46 -3.57 -7.46 -12.22
CA ILE A 46 -3.07 -6.31 -12.99
C ILE A 46 -4.22 -5.66 -13.78
N THR A 47 -5.11 -6.47 -14.37
CA THR A 47 -6.25 -5.96 -15.14
C THR A 47 -7.21 -5.17 -14.26
N GLU A 48 -7.56 -5.69 -13.08
CA GLU A 48 -8.40 -5.00 -12.09
C GLU A 48 -7.78 -3.69 -11.63
N LEU A 49 -6.48 -3.71 -11.28
CA LEU A 49 -5.74 -2.54 -10.83
C LEU A 49 -5.59 -1.46 -11.92
N MET A 50 -5.49 -1.87 -13.18
CA MET A 50 -5.39 -0.96 -14.33
C MET A 50 -6.74 -0.41 -14.79
N ALA A 51 -7.84 -1.05 -14.43
CA ALA A 51 -9.19 -0.57 -14.74
C ALA A 51 -9.57 0.65 -13.89
N ASP A 52 -8.93 0.85 -12.74
CA ASP A 52 -9.11 2.04 -11.90
C ASP A 52 -8.27 3.23 -12.45
N ASP A 53 -8.74 3.77 -13.58
CA ASP A 53 -8.00 4.67 -14.49
C ASP A 53 -7.71 6.06 -13.90
N ALA A 54 -8.29 6.40 -12.74
CA ALA A 54 -8.25 7.76 -12.19
C ALA A 54 -7.07 8.05 -11.26
N LEU A 55 -6.38 7.03 -10.74
CA LEU A 55 -5.45 7.21 -9.61
C LEU A 55 -3.98 7.35 -10.01
N LEU A 56 -3.58 6.85 -11.19
CA LEU A 56 -2.17 6.74 -11.59
C LEU A 56 -1.93 7.26 -13.00
N ASP A 57 -0.94 8.13 -13.14
CA ASP A 57 -0.41 8.51 -14.44
C ASP A 57 0.19 7.29 -15.17
N PRO A 58 0.33 7.33 -16.51
CA PRO A 58 0.83 6.19 -17.29
C PRO A 58 2.18 5.65 -16.81
N LYS A 59 3.11 6.51 -16.38
CA LYS A 59 4.45 6.07 -15.91
C LYS A 59 4.34 5.34 -14.58
N SER A 60 3.55 5.88 -13.66
CA SER A 60 3.30 5.24 -12.36
C SER A 60 2.58 3.90 -12.52
N ARG A 61 1.70 3.76 -13.52
CA ARG A 61 1.06 2.48 -13.88
C ARG A 61 2.05 1.42 -14.36
N HIS A 62 2.97 1.79 -15.24
CA HIS A 62 4.02 0.88 -15.68
C HIS A 62 4.90 0.41 -14.52
N LEU A 63 5.32 1.34 -13.66
CA LEU A 63 6.15 1.00 -12.50
C LEU A 63 5.42 0.07 -11.52
N LEU A 64 4.15 0.34 -11.25
CA LEU A 64 3.34 -0.50 -10.35
C LEU A 64 3.15 -1.91 -10.93
N ARG A 65 2.94 -2.03 -12.25
CA ARG A 65 2.89 -3.33 -12.93
C ARG A 65 4.18 -4.12 -12.76
N ASP A 66 5.32 -3.47 -12.94
CA ASP A 66 6.63 -4.12 -12.83
C ASP A 66 6.90 -4.60 -11.40
N ILE A 67 6.60 -3.75 -10.40
CA ILE A 67 6.73 -4.10 -8.98
C ILE A 67 5.80 -5.27 -8.62
N MET A 68 4.55 -5.24 -9.08
CA MET A 68 3.58 -6.31 -8.82
C MET A 68 4.04 -7.62 -9.45
N THR A 69 4.53 -7.57 -10.69
CA THR A 69 5.06 -8.74 -11.41
C THR A 69 6.27 -9.32 -10.68
N GLN A 70 7.19 -8.47 -10.24
CA GLN A 70 8.35 -8.92 -9.48
C GLN A 70 7.95 -9.57 -8.17
N ALA A 71 7.13 -8.88 -7.35
CA ALA A 71 6.66 -9.38 -6.07
C ALA A 71 5.92 -10.72 -6.21
N TRP A 72 5.05 -10.84 -7.22
CA TRP A 72 4.32 -12.07 -7.51
C TRP A 72 5.23 -13.23 -7.89
N ASN A 73 6.36 -13.00 -8.54
CA ASN A 73 7.27 -14.10 -8.88
C ASN A 73 8.21 -14.49 -7.73
N THR A 74 8.39 -13.60 -6.75
CA THR A 74 9.33 -13.81 -5.62
C THR A 74 8.68 -14.40 -4.37
N LEU A 75 7.37 -14.20 -4.19
CA LEU A 75 6.56 -14.72 -3.08
C LEU A 75 5.95 -16.07 -3.44
#